data_AF-A0A2T9XA88-F1
#
_entry.id   AF-A0A2T9XA88-F1
#
_cell.length_a   1.000
_cell.length_b   1.000
_cell.length_c   1.000
_cell.angle_alpha   90.00
_cell.angle_beta   90.00
_cell.angle_gamma   90.00
#
_symmetry.space_group_name_H-M   'P 1'
#
loop_
_entity.id
_entity.type
_entity.pdbx_description
1 polymer ?
#
loop_
_entity_poly.entity_id
_entity_poly.type
_entity_poly.pdbx_seq_one_letter_code
_entity_poly.pdbx_strand_id
1 'polypeptide(L)'
;MDIEKLKKDVLEIEDKIIEIRRKIHENPELSYKEYNTAKLVAETLKSLGIEVKVGVGLPTAVLGILKTSKPGKVVALRADMDALPVEEMTDLPFKSKIKGVMHACGHDTHVAMLLGGAMLLAKNIDMLSGEVRFIFQPAEEDGGLGGAKPMIDAGVMDGVDYVFGLHISSAYPAGVFATRKGPLMATPDAFKIT
;
A
#
# COMPACT_ATOMS: atom_id res chain seq x y z
N MET A 1 -11.03 -11.58 -20.30
CA MET A 1 -10.31 -10.39 -19.80
C MET A 1 -9.55 -9.79 -20.96
N ASP A 2 -9.87 -8.56 -21.35
CA ASP A 2 -9.17 -7.87 -22.43
C ASP A 2 -7.93 -7.18 -21.86
N ILE A 3 -6.77 -7.81 -22.07
CA ILE A 3 -5.48 -7.34 -21.52
C ILE A 3 -5.06 -6.03 -22.18
N GLU A 4 -5.38 -5.82 -23.46
CA GLU A 4 -5.01 -4.59 -24.17
C GLU A 4 -5.83 -3.40 -23.67
N LYS A 5 -7.12 -3.62 -23.39
CA LYS A 5 -7.94 -2.62 -22.69
C LYS A 5 -7.34 -2.25 -21.33
N LEU A 6 -6.94 -3.25 -20.52
CA LEU A 6 -6.33 -2.99 -19.21
C LEU A 6 -5.02 -2.20 -19.32
N LYS A 7 -4.16 -2.52 -20.30
CA LYS A 7 -2.93 -1.74 -20.55
C LYS A 7 -3.24 -0.29 -20.87
N LYS A 8 -4.25 -0.04 -21.71
CA LYS A 8 -4.70 1.32 -22.02
C LYS A 8 -5.21 2.04 -20.76
N ASP A 9 -6.07 1.38 -19.98
CA ASP A 9 -6.60 1.94 -18.73
C ASP A 9 -5.48 2.28 -17.73
N VAL A 10 -4.39 1.49 -17.69
CA VAL A 10 -3.21 1.77 -16.85
C VAL A 10 -2.49 3.04 -17.32
N LEU A 11 -2.29 3.22 -18.63
CA LEU A 11 -1.65 4.43 -19.16
C LEU A 11 -2.49 5.69 -18.89
N GLU A 12 -3.82 5.58 -18.87
CA GLU A 12 -4.71 6.71 -18.54
C GLU A 12 -4.57 7.20 -17.10
N ILE A 13 -4.09 6.35 -16.17
CA ILE A 13 -3.94 6.70 -14.75
C ILE A 13 -2.47 6.93 -14.33
N GLU A 14 -1.51 6.79 -15.24
CA GLU A 14 -0.08 6.86 -14.94
C GLU A 14 0.33 8.19 -14.29
N ASP A 15 -0.04 9.31 -14.90
CA ASP A 15 0.27 10.65 -14.37
C ASP A 15 -0.31 10.84 -12.96
N LYS A 16 -1.50 10.28 -12.70
CA LYS A 16 -2.14 10.39 -11.39
C LYS A 16 -1.40 9.57 -10.33
N ILE A 17 -0.93 8.37 -10.69
CA ILE A 17 -0.11 7.53 -9.81
C ILE A 17 1.21 8.25 -9.48
N ILE A 18 1.86 8.85 -10.49
CA ILE A 18 3.11 9.60 -10.30
C ILE A 18 2.87 10.83 -9.39
N GLU A 19 1.77 11.56 -9.60
CA GLU A 19 1.39 12.70 -8.77
C GLU A 19 1.20 12.28 -7.31
N ILE A 20 0.44 11.21 -7.05
CA ILE A 20 0.20 10.68 -5.70
C ILE A 20 1.53 10.25 -5.06
N ARG A 21 2.36 9.48 -5.76
CA ARG A 21 3.66 9.03 -5.27
C ARG A 21 4.52 10.21 -4.84
N ARG A 22 4.65 11.22 -5.70
CA ARG A 22 5.47 12.41 -5.41
C ARG A 22 4.89 13.23 -4.26
N LYS A 23 3.57 13.37 -4.18
CA LYS A 23 2.91 14.09 -3.08
C LYS A 23 3.17 13.44 -1.72
N ILE A 24 3.16 12.10 -1.65
CA ILE A 24 3.49 11.35 -0.45
C ILE A 24 4.99 11.49 -0.14
N HIS A 25 5.85 11.35 -1.15
CA HIS A 25 7.31 11.50 -1.01
C HIS A 25 7.72 12.87 -0.43
N GLU A 26 7.09 13.95 -0.90
CA GLU A 26 7.36 15.32 -0.42
C GLU A 26 6.91 15.56 1.02
N ASN A 27 5.95 14.77 1.54
CA ASN A 27 5.33 14.96 2.85
C ASN A 27 5.34 13.66 3.66
N PRO A 28 6.53 13.07 3.90
CA PRO A 28 6.63 11.77 4.54
C PRO A 28 6.23 11.84 6.01
N GLU A 29 5.63 10.77 6.51
CA GLU A 29 5.18 10.65 7.89
C GLU A 29 5.73 9.38 8.52
N LEU A 30 6.26 9.49 9.74
CA LEU A 30 6.81 8.35 10.47
C LEU A 30 5.72 7.34 10.87
N SER A 31 6.16 6.13 11.23
CA SER A 31 5.34 5.08 11.81
C SER A 31 4.38 5.63 12.88
N TYR A 32 3.10 5.25 12.78
CA TYR A 32 1.98 5.66 13.64
C TYR A 32 1.56 7.15 13.53
N LYS A 33 2.14 7.91 12.60
CA LYS A 33 1.86 9.34 12.41
C LYS A 33 1.41 9.68 10.99
N GLU A 34 1.06 8.67 10.19
CA GLU A 34 0.71 8.74 8.76
C GLU A 34 -0.68 9.34 8.50
N TYR A 35 -1.06 10.40 9.22
CA TYR A 35 -2.41 10.96 9.19
C TYR A 35 -2.77 11.59 7.85
N ASN A 36 -1.84 12.34 7.23
CA ASN A 36 -2.07 12.96 5.93
C ASN A 36 -2.09 11.91 4.82
N THR A 37 -1.21 10.91 4.90
CA THR A 37 -1.15 9.78 3.97
C THR A 37 -2.43 8.95 4.04
N ALA A 38 -2.87 8.58 5.25
CA ALA A 38 -4.11 7.86 5.48
C ALA A 38 -5.33 8.63 4.97
N LYS A 39 -5.37 9.95 5.19
CA LYS A 39 -6.43 10.82 4.66
C LYS A 39 -6.47 10.80 3.13
N LEU A 40 -5.33 10.98 2.48
CA LEU A 40 -5.20 10.95 1.02
C LEU A 40 -5.69 9.61 0.44
N VAL A 41 -5.26 8.50 1.04
CA VAL A 41 -5.68 7.14 0.65
C VAL A 41 -7.19 6.98 0.79
N ALA A 42 -7.74 7.33 1.96
CA ALA A 42 -9.16 7.17 2.24
C ALA A 42 -10.05 8.02 1.31
N GLU A 43 -9.65 9.28 1.04
CA GLU A 43 -10.35 10.16 0.11
C GLU A 43 -10.29 9.63 -1.33
N THR A 44 -9.12 9.14 -1.75
CA THR A 44 -8.94 8.55 -3.09
C THR A 44 -9.84 7.33 -3.27
N LEU A 45 -9.83 6.39 -2.34
CA LEU A 45 -10.69 5.19 -2.40
C LEU A 45 -12.18 5.55 -2.39
N LYS A 46 -12.62 6.49 -1.54
CA LYS A 46 -14.01 6.95 -1.50
C LYS A 46 -14.46 7.54 -2.82
N SER A 47 -13.59 8.30 -3.51
CA SER A 47 -13.93 8.88 -4.82
C SER A 47 -14.13 7.84 -5.92
N LEU A 48 -13.62 6.62 -5.71
CA LEU A 48 -13.82 5.47 -6.60
C LEU A 48 -15.09 4.67 -6.27
N GLY A 49 -15.87 5.09 -5.27
CA GLY A 49 -17.05 4.36 -4.79
C GLY A 49 -16.71 3.12 -3.96
N ILE A 50 -15.48 2.99 -3.48
CA ILE A 50 -15.03 1.89 -2.62
C ILE A 50 -15.49 2.14 -1.18
N GLU A 51 -15.98 1.11 -0.49
CA GLU A 51 -16.29 1.18 0.95
C GLU A 51 -14.97 1.35 1.73
N VAL A 52 -14.85 2.38 2.58
CA VAL A 52 -13.60 2.69 3.29
C VAL A 52 -13.80 2.68 4.79
N LYS A 53 -12.93 1.97 5.50
CA LYS A 53 -12.77 2.00 6.94
C LYS A 53 -11.40 2.57 7.28
N VAL A 54 -11.36 3.58 8.15
CA VAL A 54 -10.13 4.16 8.71
C VAL A 54 -10.08 3.80 10.19
N GLY A 55 -8.89 3.70 10.77
CA GLY A 55 -8.76 3.38 12.19
C GLY A 55 -8.83 1.88 12.50
N VAL A 56 -8.52 1.02 11.53
CA VAL A 56 -8.61 -0.45 11.69
C VAL A 56 -7.42 -0.95 12.51
N GLY A 57 -7.58 -1.10 13.82
CA GLY A 57 -6.52 -1.52 14.74
C GLY A 57 -5.51 -0.42 15.09
N LEU A 58 -5.23 0.50 14.17
CA LEU A 58 -4.41 1.70 14.39
C LEU A 58 -5.09 2.94 13.79
N PRO A 59 -4.93 4.15 14.38
CA PRO A 59 -5.63 5.36 13.93
C PRO A 59 -5.42 5.70 12.45
N THR A 60 -4.24 5.43 11.90
CA THR A 60 -3.85 5.76 10.53
C THR A 60 -4.05 4.59 9.55
N ALA A 61 -4.47 3.41 10.01
CA ALA A 61 -4.72 2.27 9.13
C ALA A 61 -5.96 2.48 8.26
N VAL A 62 -5.85 2.15 6.96
CA VAL A 62 -6.96 2.29 6.00
C VAL A 62 -7.25 0.95 5.31
N LEU A 63 -8.52 0.58 5.30
CA LEU A 63 -9.05 -0.58 4.59
C LEU A 63 -10.08 -0.12 3.55
N GLY A 64 -9.81 -0.39 2.27
CA GLY A 64 -10.79 -0.30 1.19
C GLY A 64 -11.41 -1.66 0.88
N ILE A 65 -12.72 -1.70 0.64
CA ILE A 65 -13.47 -2.93 0.34
C ILE A 65 -14.24 -2.72 -0.96
N LEU A 66 -13.84 -3.42 -2.02
CA LEU A 66 -14.51 -3.44 -3.31
C LEU A 66 -15.24 -4.78 -3.46
N LYS A 67 -16.54 -4.78 -3.17
CA LYS A 67 -17.44 -5.93 -3.36
C LYS A 67 -18.01 -5.92 -4.76
N THR A 68 -17.98 -7.07 -5.43
CA THR A 68 -18.63 -7.24 -6.73
C THR A 68 -20.04 -7.79 -6.54
N SER A 69 -20.84 -7.75 -7.61
CA SER A 69 -22.19 -8.35 -7.62
C SER A 69 -22.18 -9.88 -7.77
N LYS A 70 -21.01 -10.49 -7.98
CA LYS A 70 -20.85 -11.93 -8.24
C LYS A 70 -20.22 -12.60 -7.03
N PRO A 71 -20.71 -13.76 -6.57
CA PRO A 71 -20.07 -14.50 -5.49
C PRO A 71 -18.66 -14.91 -5.89
N GLY A 72 -17.75 -15.00 -4.92
CA GLY A 72 -16.36 -15.35 -5.20
C GLY A 72 -15.47 -15.27 -3.98
N LYS A 73 -14.17 -15.34 -4.25
CA LYS A 73 -13.10 -15.32 -3.24
C LYS A 73 -12.85 -13.90 -2.73
N VAL A 74 -12.28 -13.80 -1.54
CA VAL A 74 -11.81 -12.53 -0.97
C VAL A 74 -10.30 -12.46 -1.15
N VAL A 75 -9.83 -11.46 -1.90
CA VAL A 75 -8.40 -11.23 -2.13
C VAL A 75 -7.98 -9.92 -1.50
N ALA A 76 -6.97 -9.96 -0.64
CA ALA A 76 -6.36 -8.78 -0.04
C ALA A 76 -5.09 -8.37 -0.81
N LEU A 77 -4.96 -7.06 -1.05
CA LEU A 77 -3.78 -6.42 -1.64
C LEU A 77 -3.24 -5.42 -0.63
N ARG A 78 -1.97 -5.53 -0.27
CA ARG A 78 -1.36 -4.77 0.84
C ARG A 78 -0.26 -3.83 0.36
N ALA A 79 -0.26 -2.60 0.88
CA ALA A 79 0.83 -1.63 0.81
C ALA A 79 1.11 -1.07 2.20
N ASP A 80 2.38 -0.88 2.54
CA ASP A 80 2.87 -0.11 3.69
C ASP A 80 2.88 1.39 3.38
N MET A 81 2.83 2.23 4.40
CA MET A 81 2.63 3.68 4.25
C MET A 81 3.69 4.55 4.93
N ASP A 82 4.43 4.04 5.91
CA ASP A 82 5.29 4.85 6.75
C ASP A 82 6.63 5.20 6.11
N ALA A 83 7.20 6.31 6.56
CA ALA A 83 8.52 6.77 6.21
C ALA A 83 9.53 6.50 7.33
N LEU A 84 10.81 6.79 7.06
CA LEU A 84 11.93 6.57 7.96
C LEU A 84 12.52 7.89 8.50
N PRO A 85 13.12 7.90 9.71
CA PRO A 85 13.79 9.06 10.29
C PRO A 85 15.18 9.28 9.69
N VAL A 86 15.23 9.53 8.38
CA VAL A 86 16.45 9.75 7.60
C VAL A 86 16.32 11.08 6.84
N GLU A 87 17.38 11.90 6.85
CA GLU A 87 17.45 13.12 6.04
C GLU A 87 17.61 12.76 4.56
N GLU A 88 16.76 13.31 3.71
CA GLU A 88 16.87 13.08 2.28
C GLU A 88 18.02 13.88 1.66
N MET A 89 18.97 13.15 1.06
CA MET A 89 20.17 13.72 0.42
C MET A 89 20.08 13.75 -1.11
N THR A 90 18.88 13.58 -1.68
CA THR A 90 18.68 13.66 -3.13
C THR A 90 18.48 15.12 -3.58
N ASP A 91 18.73 15.37 -4.86
CA ASP A 91 18.44 16.64 -5.52
C ASP A 91 17.13 16.60 -6.32
N LEU A 92 16.22 15.67 -5.98
CA LEU A 92 14.96 15.50 -6.70
C LEU A 92 14.02 16.71 -6.47
N PRO A 93 13.25 17.14 -7.47
CA PRO A 93 12.33 18.27 -7.34
C PRO A 93 11.15 18.00 -6.39
N PHE A 94 10.92 16.72 -6.06
CA PHE A 94 9.88 16.24 -5.14
C PHE A 94 10.48 15.66 -3.85
N LYS A 95 11.73 16.01 -3.51
CA LYS A 95 12.34 15.59 -2.25
C LYS A 95 11.48 16.00 -1.05
N SER A 96 11.61 15.27 0.04
CA SER A 96 10.97 15.53 1.32
C SER A 96 11.12 16.99 1.73
N LYS A 97 10.00 17.57 2.14
CA LYS A 97 9.90 18.90 2.75
C LYS A 97 9.98 18.82 4.28
N ILE A 98 10.00 17.61 4.83
CA ILE A 98 10.05 17.35 6.27
C ILE A 98 11.47 16.98 6.64
N LYS A 99 12.15 17.90 7.33
CA LYS A 99 13.54 17.71 7.76
C LYS A 99 13.68 16.43 8.60
N GLY A 100 14.67 15.61 8.29
CA GLY A 100 15.00 14.37 8.99
C GLY A 100 14.04 13.21 8.73
N VAL A 101 13.12 13.31 7.75
CA VAL A 101 12.17 12.25 7.41
C VAL A 101 12.14 12.06 5.90
N MET A 102 12.20 10.82 5.42
CA MET A 102 12.11 10.49 3.99
C MET A 102 11.51 9.11 3.75
N HIS A 103 10.87 8.91 2.60
CA HIS A 103 10.53 7.57 2.12
C HIS A 103 11.75 6.86 1.51
N ALA A 104 12.65 6.37 2.38
CA ALA A 104 13.86 5.67 1.98
C ALA A 104 13.62 4.22 1.52
N CYS A 105 12.49 3.62 1.90
CA CYS A 105 12.15 2.22 1.60
C CYS A 105 11.14 2.08 0.43
N GLY A 106 10.65 3.20 -0.11
CA GLY A 106 9.75 3.20 -1.26
C GLY A 106 8.26 3.04 -0.95
N HIS A 107 7.85 3.18 0.32
CA HIS A 107 6.44 3.01 0.74
C HIS A 107 5.49 4.01 0.05
N ASP A 108 5.96 5.22 -0.28
CA ASP A 108 5.28 6.17 -1.16
C ASP A 108 4.88 5.55 -2.52
N THR A 109 5.75 4.71 -3.06
CA THR A 109 5.53 4.01 -4.33
C THR A 109 4.54 2.87 -4.14
N HIS A 110 4.64 2.10 -3.05
CA HIS A 110 3.70 1.02 -2.74
C HIS A 110 2.27 1.53 -2.60
N VAL A 111 2.07 2.64 -1.86
CA VAL A 111 0.77 3.29 -1.72
C VAL A 111 0.22 3.73 -3.07
N ALA A 112 1.04 4.42 -3.87
CA ALA A 112 0.61 4.92 -5.17
C ALA A 112 0.25 3.77 -6.14
N MET A 113 1.06 2.70 -6.17
CA MET A 113 0.79 1.50 -6.97
C MET A 113 -0.52 0.82 -6.55
N LEU A 114 -0.77 0.67 -5.25
CA LEU A 114 -2.00 0.04 -4.77
C LEU A 114 -3.24 0.90 -5.04
N LEU A 115 -3.14 2.22 -4.90
CA LEU A 115 -4.21 3.14 -5.32
C LEU A 115 -4.46 3.05 -6.83
N GLY A 116 -3.42 2.95 -7.65
CA GLY A 116 -3.56 2.68 -9.10
C GLY A 116 -4.27 1.36 -9.38
N GLY A 117 -3.93 0.30 -8.64
CA GLY A 117 -4.65 -0.97 -8.68
C GLY A 117 -6.13 -0.82 -8.32
N ALA A 118 -6.45 -0.05 -7.27
CA ALA A 118 -7.82 0.23 -6.87
C ALA A 118 -8.60 1.00 -7.96
N MET A 119 -7.99 2.01 -8.58
CA MET A 119 -8.58 2.76 -9.70
C MET A 119 -8.93 1.83 -10.87
N LEU A 120 -7.98 0.98 -11.26
CA LEU A 120 -8.14 0.05 -12.38
C LEU A 120 -9.23 -1.00 -12.11
N LEU A 121 -9.23 -1.58 -10.91
CA LEU A 121 -10.19 -2.60 -10.51
C LEU A 121 -11.59 -2.04 -10.31
N ALA A 122 -11.73 -0.84 -9.75
CA ALA A 122 -13.02 -0.16 -9.61
C ALA A 122 -13.63 0.16 -11.00
N LYS A 123 -12.82 0.69 -11.94
CA LYS A 123 -13.25 0.95 -13.33
C LYS A 123 -13.69 -0.32 -14.07
N ASN A 124 -13.15 -1.47 -13.69
CA ASN A 124 -13.35 -2.75 -14.36
C ASN A 124 -14.01 -3.81 -13.46
N ILE A 125 -14.85 -3.39 -12.53
CA ILE A 125 -15.46 -4.25 -11.52
C ILE A 125 -16.23 -5.44 -12.11
N ASP A 126 -16.81 -5.30 -13.31
CA ASP A 126 -17.57 -6.35 -13.99
C ASP A 126 -16.72 -7.59 -14.34
N MET A 127 -15.39 -7.42 -14.43
CA MET A 127 -14.46 -8.51 -14.69
C MET A 127 -14.14 -9.34 -13.43
N LEU A 128 -14.57 -8.87 -12.26
CA LEU A 128 -14.22 -9.44 -10.96
C LEU A 128 -15.38 -10.28 -10.40
N SER A 129 -15.06 -11.19 -9.49
CA SER A 129 -16.03 -11.97 -8.71
C SER A 129 -15.54 -12.09 -7.27
N GLY A 130 -16.42 -11.87 -6.30
CA GLY A 130 -16.08 -11.85 -4.88
C GLY A 130 -15.76 -10.44 -4.37
N GLU A 131 -14.66 -10.30 -3.65
CA GLU A 131 -14.29 -9.08 -2.94
C GLU A 131 -12.78 -8.82 -3.05
N VAL A 132 -12.40 -7.57 -3.28
CA VAL A 132 -11.01 -7.12 -3.18
C VAL A 132 -10.88 -6.18 -1.98
N ARG A 133 -9.96 -6.52 -1.07
CA ARG A 133 -9.59 -5.67 0.07
C ARG A 133 -8.27 -4.96 -0.21
N PHE A 134 -8.26 -3.64 -0.10
CA PHE A 134 -7.06 -2.82 -0.21
C PHE A 134 -6.61 -2.44 1.20
N ILE A 135 -5.50 -3.01 1.64
CA ILE A 135 -4.95 -2.83 2.98
C ILE A 135 -3.79 -1.84 2.89
N PHE A 136 -3.98 -0.65 3.44
CA PHE A 136 -2.93 0.34 3.58
C PHE A 136 -2.48 0.36 5.03
N GLN A 137 -1.32 -0.24 5.27
CA GLN A 137 -0.79 -0.57 6.58
C GLN A 137 0.18 0.52 7.05
N PRO A 138 -0.02 1.11 8.24
CA PRO A 138 0.96 1.99 8.85
C PRO A 138 2.11 1.19 9.48
N ALA A 139 3.13 1.88 9.97
CA ALA A 139 4.15 1.35 10.88
C ALA A 139 4.76 0.00 10.47
N GLU A 140 5.16 -0.17 9.21
CA GLU A 140 5.91 -1.37 8.79
C GLU A 140 7.34 -1.34 9.35
N GLU A 141 7.97 -0.16 9.35
CA GLU A 141 9.37 0.04 9.76
C GLU A 141 9.57 -0.02 11.29
N ASP A 142 8.47 -0.08 12.07
CA ASP A 142 8.55 -0.24 13.51
C ASP A 142 9.00 -1.66 13.86
N GLY A 143 10.25 -1.80 14.31
CA GLY A 143 10.82 -3.07 14.77
C GLY A 143 10.22 -3.64 16.08
N GLY A 144 9.13 -3.07 16.57
CA GLY A 144 8.41 -3.48 17.77
C GLY A 144 7.09 -4.17 17.45
N LEU A 145 5.97 -3.45 17.63
CA LEU A 145 4.63 -3.99 17.39
C LEU A 145 4.31 -4.04 15.88
N GLY A 146 4.86 -3.10 15.12
CA GLY A 146 4.51 -2.89 13.72
C GLY A 146 3.05 -2.49 13.52
N GLY A 147 2.61 -2.42 12.26
CA GLY A 147 1.21 -2.17 11.90
C GLY A 147 0.41 -3.40 11.50
N ALA A 148 1.05 -4.46 11.04
CA ALA A 148 0.37 -5.66 10.56
C ALA A 148 -0.45 -6.35 11.66
N LYS A 149 0.18 -6.59 12.82
CA LYS A 149 -0.46 -7.33 13.91
C LYS A 149 -1.71 -6.63 14.46
N PRO A 150 -1.69 -5.32 14.79
CA PRO A 150 -2.91 -4.61 15.20
C PRO A 150 -4.05 -4.67 14.19
N MET A 151 -3.75 -4.56 12.89
CA MET A 151 -4.78 -4.66 11.84
C MET A 151 -5.37 -6.07 11.73
N ILE A 152 -4.53 -7.11 11.88
CA ILE A 152 -4.96 -8.52 11.91
C ILE A 152 -5.87 -8.76 13.12
N ASP A 153 -5.45 -8.31 14.31
CA ASP A 153 -6.24 -8.45 15.54
C ASP A 153 -7.59 -7.69 15.44
N ALA A 154 -7.67 -6.64 14.62
CA ALA A 154 -8.89 -5.89 14.31
C ALA A 154 -9.74 -6.49 13.17
N GLY A 155 -9.40 -7.70 12.69
CA GLY A 155 -10.23 -8.46 11.74
C GLY A 155 -10.01 -8.12 10.26
N VAL A 156 -8.91 -7.44 9.88
CA VAL A 156 -8.66 -7.11 8.45
C VAL A 156 -8.58 -8.35 7.56
N MET A 157 -8.17 -9.49 8.13
CA MET A 157 -8.00 -10.77 7.45
C MET A 157 -9.21 -11.69 7.51
N ASP A 158 -10.30 -11.29 8.17
CA ASP A 158 -11.46 -12.16 8.37
C ASP A 158 -12.11 -12.52 7.03
N GLY A 159 -12.11 -13.81 6.70
CA GLY A 159 -12.64 -14.33 5.44
C GLY A 159 -11.77 -14.08 4.21
N VAL A 160 -10.54 -13.56 4.37
CA VAL A 160 -9.59 -13.43 3.25
C VAL A 160 -9.07 -14.80 2.82
N ASP A 161 -9.22 -15.16 1.55
CA ASP A 161 -8.69 -16.41 0.98
C ASP A 161 -7.21 -16.28 0.58
N TYR A 162 -6.83 -15.11 0.04
CA TYR A 162 -5.46 -14.84 -0.43
C TYR A 162 -5.04 -13.42 -0.11
N VAL A 163 -3.75 -13.23 0.21
CA VAL A 163 -3.14 -11.91 0.38
C VAL A 163 -1.90 -11.78 -0.49
N PHE A 164 -1.77 -10.63 -1.15
CA PHE A 164 -0.61 -10.27 -1.96
C PHE A 164 -0.02 -8.95 -1.46
N GLY A 165 1.30 -8.88 -1.43
CA GLY A 165 2.07 -7.67 -1.18
C GLY A 165 3.22 -7.59 -2.18
N LEU A 166 3.70 -6.37 -2.41
CA LEU A 166 4.88 -6.10 -3.23
C LEU A 166 5.84 -5.23 -2.44
N HIS A 167 7.12 -5.37 -2.73
CA HIS A 167 8.15 -4.46 -2.28
C HIS A 167 9.01 -4.10 -3.50
N ILE A 168 9.20 -2.81 -3.78
CA ILE A 168 10.12 -2.39 -4.83
C ILE A 168 11.55 -2.72 -4.42
N SER A 169 12.41 -2.99 -5.39
CA SER A 169 13.81 -3.30 -5.11
C SER A 169 14.70 -2.63 -6.14
N SER A 170 15.64 -1.83 -5.67
CA SER A 170 16.67 -1.21 -6.50
C SER A 170 17.66 -2.22 -7.08
N ALA A 171 17.63 -3.48 -6.61
CA ALA A 171 18.49 -4.56 -7.10
C ALA A 171 18.01 -5.17 -8.43
N TYR A 172 16.77 -4.88 -8.87
CA TYR A 172 16.19 -5.43 -10.09
C TYR A 172 15.78 -4.30 -11.05
N PRO A 173 15.88 -4.50 -12.38
CA PRO A 173 15.42 -3.52 -13.34
C PRO A 173 13.89 -3.42 -13.34
N ALA A 174 13.38 -2.25 -13.76
CA ALA A 174 11.95 -2.05 -13.94
C ALA A 174 11.34 -3.08 -14.92
N GLY A 175 10.13 -3.54 -14.62
CA GLY A 175 9.43 -4.58 -15.40
C GLY A 175 9.74 -6.02 -14.98
N VAL A 176 10.63 -6.23 -14.00
CA VAL A 176 10.92 -7.56 -13.45
C VAL A 176 10.18 -7.80 -12.14
N PHE A 177 9.42 -8.91 -12.08
CA PHE A 177 8.84 -9.42 -10.85
C PHE A 177 9.63 -10.64 -10.37
N ALA A 178 10.39 -10.48 -9.29
CA ALA A 178 11.12 -11.57 -8.65
C ALA A 178 10.22 -12.26 -7.62
N THR A 179 9.96 -13.56 -7.81
CA THR A 179 9.09 -14.35 -6.91
C THR A 179 9.70 -15.72 -6.64
N ARG A 180 9.32 -16.35 -5.52
CA ARG A 180 9.60 -17.77 -5.26
C ARG A 180 8.54 -18.37 -4.34
N LYS A 181 8.39 -19.70 -4.40
CA LYS A 181 7.61 -20.44 -3.40
C LYS A 181 8.44 -20.64 -2.12
N GLY A 182 7.77 -20.63 -0.97
CA GLY A 182 8.41 -20.86 0.33
C GLY A 182 8.90 -19.56 0.97
N PRO A 183 9.83 -19.63 1.95
CA PRO A 183 10.35 -18.45 2.64
C PRO A 183 10.90 -17.44 1.62
N LEU A 184 10.75 -16.13 1.79
CA LEU A 184 11.35 -15.09 0.91
C LEU A 184 12.29 -14.16 1.68
N MET A 185 11.85 -13.67 2.84
CA MET A 185 12.63 -12.84 3.77
C MET A 185 12.94 -13.62 5.06
N ALA A 186 13.93 -13.16 5.83
CA ALA A 186 14.31 -13.76 7.10
C ALA A 186 13.35 -13.34 8.23
N THR A 187 13.30 -14.12 9.31
CA THR A 187 12.59 -13.76 10.55
C THR A 187 13.55 -12.95 11.45
N PRO A 188 13.18 -11.74 11.89
CA PRO A 188 13.95 -11.02 12.91
C PRO A 188 13.56 -11.49 14.32
N ASP A 189 14.55 -11.71 15.17
CA ASP A 189 14.38 -12.05 16.59
C ASP A 189 15.41 -11.28 17.44
N ALA A 190 15.05 -10.95 18.68
CA ALA A 190 15.93 -10.26 19.63
C ALA A 190 16.12 -11.07 20.91
N PHE A 191 17.35 -11.11 21.43
CA PHE A 191 17.67 -11.70 22.72
C PHE A 191 18.60 -10.79 23.51
N LYS A 192 18.53 -10.88 24.85
CA LYS A 192 19.42 -10.17 25.77
C LYS A 192 20.08 -11.18 26.69
N ILE A 193 21.41 -11.14 26.75
CA ILE A 193 22.19 -11.91 27.74
C ILE A 193 22.56 -10.95 28.87
N THR A 194 22.33 -11.37 30.10
CA THR A 194 22.67 -10.63 31.33
C THR A 194 23.70 -11.37 32.14
#